data_AF-A0A7Y7LQU6-F1
#
_entry.id   AF-A0A7Y7LQU6-F1
#
_cell.length_a   1.000
_cell.length_b   1.000
_cell.length_c   1.000
_cell.angle_alpha   90.00
_cell.angle_beta   90.00
_cell.angle_gamma   90.00
#
_symmetry.space_group_name_H-M   'P 1'
#
loop_
_entity.id
_entity.type
_entity.pdbx_description
1 polymer ?
#
loop_
_entity_poly.entity_id
_entity_poly.type
_entity_poly.pdbx_seq_one_letter_code
_entity_poly.pdbx_strand_id
1 'polypeptide(L)'
;MLRHIVTGVMMACTALAVHAQDTTPPQNVQQQHQEIAKGEPTRWSRPDTTRAAQERTLRKEIGAALAEARQACNKGPASERGACLKDAQATYQHDLANVPQLLAQSQQTQSQQSQ
;
A
#
# COMPACT_ATOMS: atom_id res chain seq x y z
N MET A 1 11.42 -50.75 3.89
CA MET A 1 11.98 -49.83 4.92
C MET A 1 12.21 -48.52 4.19
N LEU A 2 11.67 -47.34 4.50
CA LEU A 2 10.93 -46.79 5.62
C LEU A 2 9.98 -45.73 5.00
N ARG A 3 8.70 -45.69 5.41
CA ARG A 3 7.73 -44.67 4.97
C ARG A 3 8.02 -43.39 5.76
N HIS A 4 8.44 -42.32 5.09
CA HIS A 4 8.51 -41.00 5.71
C HIS A 4 7.11 -40.39 5.74
N ILE A 5 6.45 -40.55 6.89
CA ILE A 5 5.29 -39.79 7.30
C ILE A 5 5.80 -38.38 7.60
N VAL A 6 5.58 -37.44 6.68
CA VAL A 6 5.75 -36.01 6.97
C VAL A 6 4.51 -35.57 7.73
N THR A 7 4.62 -35.60 9.05
CA THR A 7 3.65 -35.05 9.99
C THR A 7 3.57 -33.55 9.77
N GLY A 8 2.53 -33.10 9.06
CA GLY A 8 2.22 -31.68 8.93
C GLY A 8 1.86 -31.12 10.31
N VAL A 9 2.74 -30.29 10.86
CA VAL A 9 2.43 -29.47 12.04
C VAL A 9 1.37 -28.46 11.61
N MET A 10 0.12 -28.73 11.99
CA MET A 10 -0.96 -27.73 11.99
C MET A 10 -0.52 -26.60 12.93
N MET A 11 -0.07 -25.50 12.35
CA MET A 11 0.20 -24.26 13.05
C MET A 11 -1.15 -23.68 13.46
N ALA A 12 -1.58 -24.01 14.69
CA ALA A 12 -2.75 -23.41 15.29
C ALA A 12 -2.52 -21.90 15.41
N CYS A 13 -3.25 -21.11 14.62
CA CYS A 13 -3.37 -19.67 14.79
C CYS A 13 -4.02 -19.40 16.14
N THR A 14 -3.23 -19.39 17.21
CA THR A 14 -3.63 -18.75 18.45
C THR A 14 -3.76 -17.26 18.15
N ALA A 15 -5.02 -16.79 18.23
CA ALA A 15 -5.36 -15.39 18.05
C ALA A 15 -4.60 -14.55 19.08
N LEU A 16 -3.46 -14.00 18.68
CA LEU A 16 -2.92 -12.79 19.27
C LEU A 16 -3.94 -11.70 18.96
N ALA A 17 -4.89 -11.49 19.86
CA ALA A 17 -5.63 -10.25 19.95
C ALA A 17 -4.62 -9.15 20.26
N VAL A 18 -3.92 -8.68 19.24
CA VAL A 18 -3.16 -7.44 19.28
C VAL A 18 -4.17 -6.37 19.62
N HIS A 19 -4.14 -5.91 20.87
CA HIS A 19 -4.89 -4.73 21.27
C HIS A 19 -4.33 -3.55 20.46
N ALA A 20 -5.03 -3.17 19.39
CA ALA A 20 -4.84 -1.88 18.76
C ALA A 20 -5.09 -0.83 19.85
N GLN A 21 -4.04 -0.16 20.30
CA GLN A 21 -4.23 0.95 21.23
C GLN A 21 -4.97 2.05 20.48
N ASP A 22 -6.14 2.43 20.97
CA ASP A 22 -6.91 3.53 20.43
C ASP A 22 -6.16 4.83 20.76
N THR A 23 -5.31 5.26 19.83
CA THR A 23 -4.53 6.50 19.92
C THR A 23 -5.34 7.72 19.50
N THR A 24 -6.64 7.55 19.23
CA THR A 24 -7.54 8.64 18.88
C THR A 24 -7.66 9.60 20.07
N PRO A 25 -7.27 10.88 19.92
CA PRO A 25 -7.46 11.85 20.99
C PRO A 25 -8.95 11.88 21.41
N PRO A 26 -9.27 12.02 22.70
CA PRO A 26 -10.65 11.91 23.20
C PRO A 26 -11.62 12.88 22.51
N GLN A 27 -11.14 14.06 22.08
CA GLN A 27 -11.93 15.00 21.29
C GLN A 27 -12.37 14.47 19.91
N ASN A 28 -11.64 13.51 19.34
CA ASN A 28 -11.90 12.95 18.02
C ASN A 28 -12.83 11.72 18.07
N VAL A 29 -13.06 11.13 19.24
CA VAL A 29 -13.90 9.91 19.40
C VAL A 29 -15.33 10.18 18.95
N GLN A 30 -15.93 11.29 19.40
CA GLN A 30 -17.29 11.67 18.97
C GLN A 30 -17.37 11.92 17.46
N GLN A 31 -16.35 12.57 16.89
CA GLN A 31 -16.28 12.83 15.45
C GLN A 31 -16.14 11.52 14.67
N GLN A 32 -15.30 10.59 15.13
CA GLN A 32 -15.14 9.29 14.49
C GLN A 32 -16.45 8.49 14.49
N HIS A 33 -17.19 8.46 15.61
CA HIS A 33 -18.50 7.83 15.65
C HIS A 33 -19.50 8.45 14.67
N GLN A 34 -19.49 9.77 14.52
CA GLN A 34 -20.35 10.47 13.56
C GLN A 34 -19.98 10.13 12.12
N GLU A 35 -18.69 10.10 11.77
CA GLU A 35 -18.26 9.73 10.42
C GLU A 35 -18.54 8.25 10.11
N ILE A 36 -18.36 7.33 11.07
CA ILE A 36 -18.75 5.93 10.91
C ILE A 36 -20.26 5.80 10.68
N ALA A 37 -21.08 6.54 11.43
CA ALA A 37 -22.53 6.53 11.27
C ALA A 37 -22.99 7.11 9.92
N LYS A 38 -22.25 8.08 9.36
CA LYS A 38 -22.47 8.61 8.00
C LYS A 38 -22.11 7.59 6.91
N GLY A 39 -21.26 6.62 7.24
CA GLY A 39 -20.76 5.61 6.30
C GLY A 39 -19.70 6.16 5.36
N GLU A 40 -19.22 5.28 4.47
CA GLU A 40 -18.14 5.62 3.56
C GLU A 40 -18.58 6.66 2.52
N PRO A 41 -17.79 7.74 2.29
CA PRO A 41 -18.07 8.66 1.21
C PRO A 41 -18.11 7.94 -0.14
N THR A 42 -19.20 8.10 -0.91
CA THR A 42 -19.35 7.46 -2.24
C THR A 42 -18.18 7.76 -3.18
N ARG A 43 -17.47 8.89 -2.99
CA ARG A 43 -16.29 9.21 -3.79
C ARG A 43 -15.14 8.22 -3.59
N TRP A 44 -14.96 7.63 -2.40
CA TRP A 44 -13.82 6.75 -2.08
C TRP A 44 -13.84 5.45 -2.91
N SER A 45 -15.03 4.97 -3.27
CA SER A 45 -15.19 3.76 -4.09
C SER A 45 -15.34 4.03 -5.59
N ARG A 46 -15.33 5.29 -6.03
CA ARG A 46 -15.48 5.64 -7.45
C ARG A 46 -14.12 5.65 -8.16
N PRO A 47 -13.88 4.75 -9.12
CA PRO A 47 -12.63 4.73 -9.86
C PRO A 47 -12.51 5.93 -10.81
N ASP A 48 -11.27 6.28 -11.17
CA ASP A 48 -11.02 7.24 -12.23
C ASP A 48 -11.43 6.65 -13.59
N THR A 49 -12.42 7.27 -14.24
CA THR A 49 -13.01 6.73 -15.48
C THR A 49 -12.34 7.24 -16.76
N THR A 50 -11.49 8.26 -16.66
CA THR A 50 -10.79 8.83 -17.82
C THR A 50 -9.30 8.53 -17.75
N ARG A 51 -8.68 8.27 -18.91
CA ARG A 51 -7.24 8.04 -19.01
C ARG A 51 -6.41 9.16 -18.38
N ALA A 52 -6.83 10.42 -18.60
CA ALA A 52 -6.15 11.58 -18.02
C ALA A 52 -6.27 11.64 -16.50
N ALA A 53 -7.41 11.24 -15.92
CA ALA A 53 -7.55 11.15 -14.46
C ALA A 53 -6.68 10.03 -13.89
N GLN A 54 -6.70 8.85 -14.51
CA GLN A 54 -5.87 7.71 -14.09
C GLN A 54 -4.38 8.05 -14.17
N GLU A 55 -3.93 8.74 -15.23
CA GLU A 55 -2.53 9.17 -15.34
C GLU A 55 -2.15 10.15 -14.23
N ARG A 56 -3.01 11.14 -13.94
CA ARG A 56 -2.77 12.09 -12.84
C ARG A 56 -2.70 11.37 -11.50
N THR A 57 -3.56 10.39 -11.27
CA THR A 57 -3.54 9.57 -10.05
C THR A 57 -2.25 8.75 -9.99
N LEU A 58 -1.89 8.02 -11.04
CA LEU A 58 -0.65 7.24 -11.10
C LEU A 58 0.60 8.10 -10.81
N ARG A 59 0.67 9.32 -11.33
CA ARG A 59 1.78 10.25 -11.02
C ARG A 59 1.83 10.64 -9.54
N LYS A 60 0.67 10.78 -8.87
CA LYS A 60 0.60 11.02 -7.42
C LYS A 60 1.07 9.79 -6.65
N GLU A 61 0.62 8.60 -7.04
CA GLU A 61 1.03 7.34 -6.42
C GLU A 61 2.55 7.11 -6.53
N ILE A 62 3.16 7.40 -7.69
CA ILE A 62 4.62 7.36 -7.86
C ILE A 62 5.33 8.34 -6.90
N GLY A 63 4.77 9.53 -6.71
CA GLY A 63 5.29 10.50 -5.74
C GLY A 63 5.15 10.05 -4.27
N ALA A 64 4.01 9.44 -3.93
CA ALA A 64 3.77 8.87 -2.62
C ALA A 64 4.74 7.72 -2.32
N ALA A 65 4.94 6.81 -3.29
CA ALA A 65 5.90 5.72 -3.20
C ALA A 65 7.34 6.21 -2.95
N LEU A 66 7.77 7.30 -3.62
CA LEU A 66 9.06 7.92 -3.32
C LEU A 66 9.13 8.45 -1.88
N ALA A 67 8.08 9.12 -1.40
CA ALA A 67 8.05 9.66 -0.05
C ALA A 67 8.14 8.54 1.00
N GLU A 68 7.39 7.46 0.81
CA GLU A 68 7.43 6.26 1.65
C GLU A 68 8.81 5.59 1.61
N ALA A 69 9.39 5.41 0.42
CA ALA A 69 10.73 4.84 0.27
C ALA A 69 11.78 5.68 1.00
N ARG A 70 11.73 7.01 0.90
CA ARG A 70 12.64 7.90 1.63
C ARG A 70 12.46 7.79 3.14
N GLN A 71 11.22 7.70 3.63
CA GLN A 71 10.96 7.49 5.06
C GLN A 71 11.53 6.15 5.53
N ALA A 72 11.40 5.09 4.73
CA ALA A 72 12.00 3.79 5.03
C ALA A 72 13.53 3.86 5.04
N CYS A 73 14.16 4.49 4.05
CA CYS A 73 15.62 4.70 4.01
C CYS A 73 16.13 5.46 5.25
N ASN A 74 15.38 6.45 5.73
CA ASN A 74 15.77 7.21 6.91
C ASN A 74 15.74 6.36 8.20
N LYS A 75 14.82 5.39 8.29
CA LYS A 75 14.72 4.43 9.40
C LYS A 75 15.77 3.32 9.33
N GLY A 76 16.40 3.11 8.17
CA GLY A 76 17.44 2.10 7.95
C GLY A 76 18.84 2.47 8.48
N PRO A 77 19.82 1.55 8.35
CA PRO A 77 21.20 1.76 8.77
C PRO A 77 21.84 2.99 8.13
N ALA A 78 22.62 3.76 8.91
CA ALA A 78 23.25 4.97 8.42
C ALA A 78 24.26 4.72 7.29
N SER A 79 24.95 3.58 7.32
CA SER A 79 25.91 3.14 6.29
C SER A 79 25.24 2.86 4.94
N GLU A 80 23.96 2.47 4.93
CA GLU A 80 23.23 2.10 3.72
C GLU A 80 22.31 3.22 3.22
N ARG A 81 22.01 4.21 4.07
CA ARG A 81 21.03 5.28 3.79
C ARG A 81 21.31 6.02 2.49
N GLY A 82 22.57 6.35 2.21
CA GLY A 82 22.95 7.08 0.99
C GLY A 82 22.61 6.29 -0.29
N ALA A 83 22.92 4.99 -0.31
CA ALA A 83 22.58 4.11 -1.42
C ALA A 83 21.05 3.94 -1.54
N CYS A 84 20.35 3.68 -0.44
CA CYS A 84 18.90 3.54 -0.42
C CYS A 84 18.19 4.78 -0.99
N LEU A 85 18.59 5.99 -0.59
CA LEU A 85 18.00 7.23 -1.09
C LEU A 85 18.25 7.43 -2.60
N LYS A 86 19.42 7.01 -3.09
CA LYS A 86 19.75 7.05 -4.52
C LYS A 86 18.88 6.08 -5.31
N ASP A 87 18.71 4.87 -4.82
CA ASP A 87 17.87 3.85 -5.47
C ASP A 87 16.40 4.28 -5.48
N ALA A 88 15.87 4.80 -4.37
CA ALA A 88 14.52 5.35 -4.32
C ALA A 88 14.31 6.49 -5.35
N GLN A 89 15.30 7.37 -5.50
CA GLN A 89 15.27 8.45 -6.49
C GLN A 89 15.32 7.93 -7.93
N ALA A 90 16.12 6.89 -8.18
CA ALA A 90 16.22 6.25 -9.50
C ALA A 90 14.91 5.56 -9.88
N THR A 91 14.28 4.82 -8.96
CA THR A 91 12.96 4.21 -9.15
C THR A 91 11.91 5.25 -9.50
N TYR A 92 11.85 6.36 -8.77
CA TYR A 92 10.92 7.46 -9.08
C TYR A 92 11.10 7.99 -10.51
N GLN A 93 12.34 8.24 -10.94
CA GLN A 93 12.61 8.75 -12.29
C GLN A 93 12.23 7.73 -13.35
N HIS A 94 12.56 6.46 -13.11
CA HIS A 94 12.19 5.34 -13.97
C HIS A 94 10.66 5.23 -14.10
N ASP A 95 9.92 5.26 -13.00
CA ASP A 95 8.47 5.09 -13.03
C ASP A 95 7.78 6.28 -13.70
N LEU A 96 8.27 7.50 -13.49
CA LEU A 96 7.78 8.68 -14.21
C LEU A 96 8.01 8.60 -15.72
N ALA A 97 9.16 8.08 -16.16
CA ALA A 97 9.44 7.88 -17.57
C ALA A 97 8.56 6.79 -18.20
N ASN A 98 8.08 5.84 -17.39
CA ASN A 98 7.29 4.70 -17.82
C ASN A 98 5.79 4.79 -17.49
N VAL A 99 5.28 5.97 -17.13
CA VAL A 99 3.85 6.19 -16.82
C VAL A 99 2.89 5.58 -17.86
N PRO A 100 3.10 5.73 -19.19
CA PRO A 100 2.19 5.13 -20.17
C PRO A 100 2.13 3.59 -20.10
N GLN A 101 3.27 2.95 -19.87
CA GLN A 101 3.42 1.49 -19.73
C GLN A 101 2.75 1.01 -18.44
N LEU A 102 3.04 1.66 -17.31
CA LEU A 102 2.47 1.35 -16.01
C LEU A 102 0.95 1.51 -15.99
N LEU A 103 0.43 2.53 -16.68
CA LEU A 103 -1.01 2.73 -16.82
C LEU A 103 -1.67 1.62 -17.65
N ALA A 104 -1.00 1.10 -18.69
CA ALA A 104 -1.52 -0.04 -19.46
C ALA A 104 -1.55 -1.32 -18.60
N GLN A 105 -0.50 -1.56 -17.80
CA GLN A 105 -0.42 -2.70 -16.87
C GLN A 105 -1.52 -2.63 -15.80
N SER A 106 -1.76 -1.47 -15.19
CA SER A 106 -2.79 -1.33 -14.15
C SER A 106 -4.19 -1.65 -14.66
N GLN A 107 -4.50 -1.28 -15.91
CA GLN A 107 -5.78 -1.62 -16.54
C GLN A 107 -5.93 -3.13 -16.79
N GLN A 108 -4.84 -3.83 -17.13
CA GLN A 108 -4.84 -5.29 -17.28
C GLN A 108 -5.02 -6.01 -15.95
N THR A 109 -4.44 -5.49 -14.86
CA THR A 109 -4.63 -6.06 -13.52
C THR A 109 -6.08 -5.89 -13.05
N GLN A 110 -6.67 -4.71 -13.27
CA GLN A 110 -8.06 -4.42 -12.87
C GLN A 110 -9.07 -5.30 -13.61
N SER A 111 -8.85 -5.58 -14.90
CA SER A 111 -9.74 -6.48 -15.66
C SER A 111 -9.63 -7.95 -15.22
N GLN A 112 -8.50 -8.37 -14.67
CA GLN A 112 -8.33 -9.72 -14.10
C GLN A 112 -8.98 -9.86 -12.72
N GLN A 113 -9.00 -8.80 -11.92
CA GLN A 113 -9.62 -8.80 -10.58
C GLN A 113 -11.17 -8.74 -10.62
N SER A 114 -11.75 -8.45 -11.78
CA SER A 114 -13.20 -8.34 -11.96
C SER A 114 -13.84 -9.62 -12.53
N GLN A 115 -13.06 -10.69 -12.71
CA GLN A 115 -13.49 -12.03 -13.15
C GLN A 115 -13.49 -12.99 -11.97
#